data_AF-A0A965LTM8-F1
#
_entry.id   AF-A0A965LTM8-F1
#
_cell.length_a   1.000
_cell.length_b   1.000
_cell.length_c   1.000
_cell.angle_alpha   90.00
_cell.angle_beta   90.00
_cell.angle_gamma   90.00
#
_symmetry.space_group_name_H-M   'P 1'
#
loop_
_entity.id
_entity.type
_entity.pdbx_description
1 polymer ?
#
loop_
_entity_poly.entity_id
_entity_poly.type
_entity_poly.pdbx_seq_one_letter_code
_entity_poly.pdbx_strand_id
1 'polypeptide(L)'
;MSTASNVLVCSFYTADDYYRAHGERLAKNLEELGVEYVLREIVKQEGEDWADICRKKVGFLADVCAENPDKKVFWMDVDCILLELPDYIFNSTADIVGFQRGYSSPLSIGYDRRARFWEPSFWGVNTTPLARKMIAEAYELEKTSEVKATDDYFMEEAWRANCDNMTFQIIPSNAVVGMGTSGDDSRGAFFKFGSSGNVADFKGKVEQHSATKGGIRKRALKLAKKIESKLPDRASKRLRLLADTVGITGALTSSKLNPENQERKNALYSVFDAGQVGDVAKFDKAKSSFEEKYLATQTESNTVSVAKSFLYYASKPSTQSIGLVWWAKPFPGNFGDWLSPLVVNHYTDKKIFFQSPVKIASRKHMIGLGSIGRFIKPNSVVVGTGISTDELTLAKSAKYVSVRGPVTARVVKESGGPTVESFGDPGVLISRIFPVERKTTNGRVVLIRHFTHKSIPLVLNPDMDELDIFMSHPEDIKVLVETLNQYDRVVTSAMHIFITCQSYGIPCALITFEGFEDSVHGNGIKYGDYAQGVGLASISPTPIALNLSKVDFDNITTDHKISNEKLDEVEAAIIKGLSYL
;
A
#
# COMPACT_ATOMS: atom_id res chain seq x y z
N MET A 1 -1.82 19.10 31.78
CA MET A 1 -2.34 20.30 31.07
C MET A 1 -2.58 19.87 29.64
N SER A 2 -3.78 20.10 29.10
CA SER A 2 -4.15 19.69 27.74
C SER A 2 -3.14 20.22 26.72
N THR A 3 -2.61 19.33 25.88
CA THR A 3 -1.63 19.63 24.82
C THR A 3 -2.20 20.52 23.71
N ALA A 4 -3.52 20.70 23.67
CA ALA A 4 -4.21 21.46 22.63
C ALA A 4 -4.11 23.00 22.78
N SER A 5 -3.70 23.55 23.93
CA SER A 5 -3.85 25.00 24.16
C SER A 5 -2.88 25.88 23.37
N ASN A 6 -1.77 25.34 22.85
CA ASN A 6 -0.70 26.13 22.21
C ASN A 6 -0.44 25.75 20.75
N VAL A 7 -1.36 25.00 20.14
CA VAL A 7 -1.26 24.48 18.76
C VAL A 7 -2.41 25.03 17.94
N LEU A 8 -2.10 25.46 16.72
CA LEU A 8 -3.07 25.92 15.75
C LEU A 8 -2.82 25.25 14.41
N VAL A 9 -3.84 24.61 13.83
CA VAL A 9 -3.77 24.03 12.48
C VAL A 9 -4.38 25.01 11.48
N CYS A 10 -3.72 25.24 10.36
CA CYS A 10 -4.21 26.17 9.35
C CYS A 10 -4.21 25.58 7.94
N SER A 11 -5.24 25.93 7.17
CA SER A 11 -5.37 25.57 5.75
C SER A 11 -6.32 26.52 5.02
N PHE A 12 -6.41 26.39 3.70
CA PHE A 12 -7.47 27.00 2.91
C PHE A 12 -8.00 26.03 1.86
N TYR A 13 -9.16 26.36 1.30
CA TYR A 13 -9.76 25.63 0.20
C TYR A 13 -10.37 26.59 -0.82
N THR A 14 -10.46 26.15 -2.07
CA THR A 14 -11.15 26.90 -3.13
C THR A 14 -12.67 26.72 -3.02
N ALA A 15 -13.41 27.73 -3.49
CA ALA A 15 -14.87 27.80 -3.44
C ALA A 15 -15.63 26.77 -4.33
N ASP A 16 -14.97 25.71 -4.82
CA ASP A 16 -15.64 24.62 -5.54
C ASP A 16 -16.10 23.52 -4.58
N ASP A 17 -17.16 22.81 -4.96
CA ASP A 17 -17.81 21.81 -4.11
C ASP A 17 -16.85 20.71 -3.65
N TYR A 18 -15.86 20.36 -4.47
CA TYR A 18 -14.87 19.36 -4.13
C TYR A 18 -13.98 19.80 -2.96
N TYR A 19 -13.37 20.99 -3.04
CA TYR A 19 -12.51 21.49 -1.96
C TYR A 19 -13.30 22.02 -0.75
N ARG A 20 -14.55 22.49 -0.93
CA ARG A 20 -15.46 22.79 0.20
C ARG A 20 -15.75 21.55 1.04
N ALA A 21 -16.07 20.43 0.41
CA ALA A 21 -16.31 19.17 1.12
C ALA A 21 -15.07 18.71 1.91
N HIS A 22 -13.87 18.90 1.35
CA HIS A 22 -12.63 18.65 2.09
C HIS A 22 -12.44 19.63 3.26
N GLY A 23 -12.75 20.91 3.08
CA GLY A 23 -12.70 21.94 4.13
C GLY A 23 -13.63 21.63 5.30
N GLU A 24 -14.88 21.27 5.03
CA GLU A 24 -15.86 20.86 6.05
C GLU A 24 -15.42 19.60 6.78
N ARG A 25 -14.91 18.60 6.04
CA ARG A 25 -14.40 17.37 6.63
C ARG A 25 -13.20 17.63 7.54
N LEU A 26 -12.28 18.50 7.12
CA LEU A 26 -11.12 18.86 7.93
C LEU A 26 -11.53 19.65 9.17
N ALA A 27 -12.46 20.61 9.05
CA ALA A 27 -12.98 21.35 10.20
C ALA A 27 -13.55 20.39 11.26
N LYS A 28 -14.47 19.51 10.84
CA LYS A 28 -15.05 18.48 11.72
C LYS A 28 -13.98 17.59 12.35
N ASN A 29 -12.98 17.17 11.58
CA ASN A 29 -11.87 16.35 12.09
C ASN A 29 -11.07 17.07 13.19
N LEU A 30 -10.77 18.36 13.02
CA LEU A 30 -10.03 19.15 14.01
C LEU A 30 -10.88 19.46 15.24
N GLU A 31 -12.18 19.71 15.08
CA GLU A 31 -13.15 19.87 16.17
C GLU A 31 -13.23 18.61 17.04
N GLU A 32 -13.34 17.43 16.41
CA GLU A 32 -13.38 16.14 17.12
C GLU A 32 -12.09 15.85 17.90
N LEU A 33 -10.94 16.33 17.40
CA LEU A 33 -9.65 16.25 18.09
C LEU A 33 -9.43 17.36 19.13
N GLY A 34 -10.32 18.36 19.20
CA GLY A 34 -10.21 19.49 20.10
C GLY A 34 -9.05 20.44 19.77
N VAL A 35 -8.69 20.57 18.49
CA VAL A 35 -7.58 21.43 18.02
C VAL A 35 -8.13 22.75 17.52
N GLU A 36 -7.49 23.85 17.88
CA GLU A 36 -7.81 25.15 17.30
C GLU A 36 -7.35 25.24 15.85
N TYR A 37 -8.16 25.84 14.98
CA TYR A 37 -7.84 25.93 13.57
C TYR A 37 -8.24 27.23 12.89
N VAL A 38 -7.53 27.53 11.80
CA VAL A 38 -7.86 28.61 10.86
C VAL A 38 -8.06 28.00 9.48
N LEU A 39 -9.32 27.92 9.05
CA LEU A 39 -9.70 27.48 7.71
C LEU A 39 -10.38 28.64 6.98
N ARG A 40 -9.85 29.05 5.83
CA ARG A 40 -10.44 30.12 5.01
C ARG A 40 -10.82 29.59 3.62
N GLU A 41 -12.01 29.93 3.14
CA GLU A 41 -12.36 29.78 1.74
C GLU A 41 -11.66 30.87 0.92
N ILE A 42 -11.03 30.49 -0.19
CA ILE A 42 -10.42 31.44 -1.14
C ILE A 42 -11.12 31.36 -2.50
N VAL A 43 -11.30 32.53 -3.11
CA VAL A 43 -11.85 32.63 -4.46
C VAL A 43 -10.69 32.57 -5.46
N LYS A 44 -10.79 31.62 -6.38
CA LYS A 44 -9.88 31.50 -7.52
C LYS A 44 -10.18 32.63 -8.51
N GLN A 45 -9.18 33.45 -8.82
CA GLN A 45 -9.31 34.53 -9.80
C GLN A 45 -9.26 33.97 -11.24
N GLU A 46 -9.84 34.71 -12.17
CA GLU A 46 -9.80 34.34 -13.59
C GLU A 46 -8.34 34.30 -14.09
N GLY A 47 -7.96 33.16 -14.69
CA GLY A 47 -6.59 32.93 -15.19
C GLY A 47 -5.64 32.27 -14.19
N GLU A 48 -5.98 32.17 -12.90
CA GLU A 48 -5.18 31.40 -11.95
C GLU A 48 -5.22 29.91 -12.27
N ASP A 49 -4.09 29.22 -12.13
CA ASP A 49 -4.02 27.77 -12.18
C ASP A 49 -3.68 27.16 -10.81
N TRP A 50 -3.52 25.84 -10.78
CA TRP A 50 -3.25 25.11 -9.54
C TRP A 50 -1.95 25.56 -8.84
N ALA A 51 -0.93 25.95 -9.61
CA ALA A 51 0.32 26.43 -9.03
C ALA A 51 0.14 27.78 -8.34
N ASP A 52 -0.66 28.67 -8.95
CA ASP A 52 -0.98 29.98 -8.38
C ASP A 52 -1.76 29.82 -7.07
N ILE A 53 -2.70 28.85 -7.02
CA ILE A 53 -3.40 28.50 -5.78
C ILE A 53 -2.43 27.94 -4.73
N CYS A 54 -1.55 27.01 -5.08
CA CYS A 54 -0.57 26.46 -4.13
C CYS A 54 0.39 27.52 -3.60
N ARG A 55 0.81 28.48 -4.44
CA ARG A 55 1.68 29.58 -4.04
C ARG A 55 1.10 30.43 -2.90
N LYS A 56 -0.23 30.60 -2.85
CA LYS A 56 -0.92 31.35 -1.78
C LYS A 56 -0.71 30.78 -0.37
N LYS A 57 -0.27 29.51 -0.25
CA LYS A 57 0.03 28.87 1.04
C LYS A 57 1.13 29.62 1.81
N VAL A 58 2.11 30.20 1.12
CA VAL A 58 3.24 30.90 1.74
C VAL A 58 2.76 32.13 2.51
N GLY A 59 2.02 33.02 1.84
CA GLY A 59 1.46 34.23 2.47
C GLY A 59 0.44 33.90 3.55
N PHE A 60 -0.43 32.92 3.29
CA PHE A 60 -1.41 32.48 4.28
C PHE A 60 -0.76 31.97 5.58
N LEU A 61 0.25 31.12 5.47
CA LEU A 61 0.98 30.60 6.64
C LEU A 61 1.70 31.73 7.38
N ALA A 62 2.28 32.69 6.65
CA ALA A 62 2.92 33.86 7.25
C ALA A 62 1.94 34.74 8.03
N ASP A 63 0.76 35.03 7.46
CA ASP A 63 -0.30 35.80 8.11
C ASP A 63 -0.77 35.12 9.39
N VAL A 64 -1.05 33.82 9.34
CA VAL A 64 -1.47 33.05 10.53
C VAL A 64 -0.37 33.03 11.60
N CYS A 65 0.90 32.90 11.22
CA CYS A 65 2.03 32.98 12.14
C CYS A 65 2.14 34.36 12.81
N ALA A 66 1.89 35.44 12.07
CA ALA A 66 1.95 36.81 12.59
C ALA A 66 0.76 37.14 13.50
N GLU A 67 -0.44 36.65 13.15
CA GLU A 67 -1.67 36.77 13.95
C GLU A 67 -1.60 35.98 15.26
N ASN A 68 -0.79 34.90 15.32
CA ASN A 68 -0.69 33.98 16.45
C ASN A 68 0.76 33.79 16.94
N PRO A 69 1.41 34.83 17.51
CA PRO A 69 2.83 34.80 17.84
C PRO A 69 3.20 33.75 18.90
N ASP A 70 2.28 33.45 19.81
CA ASP A 70 2.43 32.55 20.97
C ASP A 70 2.03 31.09 20.70
N LYS A 71 1.51 30.78 19.50
CA LYS A 71 1.07 29.43 19.14
C LYS A 71 1.97 28.78 18.11
N LYS A 72 2.21 27.48 18.24
CA LYS A 72 2.84 26.69 17.16
C LYS A 72 1.83 26.52 16.04
N VAL A 73 2.22 26.86 14.81
CA VAL A 73 1.31 26.85 13.65
C VAL A 73 1.66 25.69 12.76
N PHE A 74 0.67 24.86 12.45
CA PHE A 74 0.81 23.71 11.58
C PHE A 74 0.02 23.94 10.28
N TRP A 75 0.73 24.06 9.16
CA TRP A 75 0.11 23.94 7.86
C TRP A 75 -0.28 22.48 7.61
N MET A 76 -1.49 22.28 7.10
CA MET A 76 -1.91 20.99 6.56
C MET A 76 -2.75 21.19 5.30
N ASP A 77 -2.48 20.40 4.25
CA ASP A 77 -3.31 20.43 3.05
C ASP A 77 -4.75 20.01 3.37
N VAL A 78 -5.73 20.70 2.78
CA VAL A 78 -7.15 20.53 3.14
C VAL A 78 -7.72 19.14 2.87
N ASP A 79 -7.10 18.40 1.94
CA ASP A 79 -7.48 17.03 1.60
C ASP A 79 -6.85 15.96 2.51
N CYS A 80 -6.05 16.38 3.50
CA CYS A 80 -5.44 15.50 4.49
C CYS A 80 -6.32 15.31 5.75
N ILE A 81 -5.98 14.34 6.59
CA ILE A 81 -6.69 14.02 7.84
C ILE A 81 -5.69 13.81 8.97
N LEU A 82 -5.99 14.37 10.15
CA LEU A 82 -5.32 14.03 11.42
C LEU A 82 -6.13 12.96 12.14
N LEU A 83 -5.44 11.92 12.60
CA LEU A 83 -6.07 10.80 13.31
C LEU A 83 -5.87 10.90 14.82
N GLU A 84 -4.78 11.53 15.24
CA GLU A 84 -4.43 11.81 16.63
C GLU A 84 -3.44 12.98 16.71
N LEU A 85 -3.16 13.46 17.93
CA LEU A 85 -2.23 14.56 18.20
C LEU A 85 -1.04 14.07 19.03
N PRO A 86 -0.04 13.44 18.40
CA PRO A 86 1.09 12.90 19.14
C PRO A 86 1.97 14.01 19.75
N ASP A 87 2.27 13.88 21.04
CA ASP A 87 3.10 14.82 21.79
C ASP A 87 4.45 15.09 21.14
N TYR A 88 5.09 14.08 20.57
CA TYR A 88 6.40 14.24 19.94
C TYR A 88 6.38 15.11 18.69
N ILE A 89 5.21 15.36 18.09
CA ILE A 89 5.05 16.26 16.96
C ILE A 89 4.64 17.64 17.46
N PHE A 90 3.53 17.70 18.19
CA PHE A 90 2.89 18.95 18.56
C PHE A 90 3.59 19.66 19.73
N ASN A 91 4.31 18.93 20.59
CA ASN A 91 5.16 19.48 21.65
C ASN A 91 6.64 19.58 21.26
N SER A 92 7.00 19.35 20.00
CA SER A 92 8.39 19.47 19.55
C SER A 92 8.97 20.84 19.88
N THR A 93 10.25 20.86 20.27
CA THR A 93 11.03 22.08 20.53
C THR A 93 11.79 22.57 19.30
N ALA A 94 11.76 21.82 18.19
CA ALA A 94 12.46 22.20 16.97
C ALA A 94 11.84 23.46 16.35
N ASP A 95 12.64 24.25 15.61
CA ASP A 95 12.13 25.42 14.88
C ASP A 95 11.10 24.99 13.81
N ILE A 96 11.41 23.89 13.09
CA ILE A 96 10.55 23.29 12.08
C ILE A 96 10.38 21.79 12.32
N VAL A 97 9.13 21.30 12.15
CA VAL A 97 8.77 19.88 12.19
C VAL A 97 8.07 19.52 10.89
N GLY A 98 8.41 18.39 10.28
CA GLY A 98 7.72 17.97 9.07
C GLY A 98 8.19 16.65 8.50
N PHE A 99 7.53 16.20 7.43
CA PHE A 99 7.96 15.01 6.72
C PHE A 99 9.07 15.34 5.72
N GLN A 100 9.98 14.39 5.53
CA GLN A 100 10.89 14.43 4.39
C GLN A 100 10.10 14.27 3.07
N ARG A 101 10.54 14.95 2.01
CA ARG A 101 9.94 14.89 0.67
C ARG A 101 9.64 13.45 0.21
N GLY A 102 8.36 13.19 -0.04
CA GLY A 102 7.82 11.90 -0.45
C GLY A 102 7.69 10.87 0.67
N TYR A 103 7.61 11.31 1.93
CA TYR A 103 7.48 10.46 3.13
C TYR A 103 8.53 9.35 3.19
N SER A 104 9.76 9.66 2.76
CA SER A 104 10.82 8.66 2.63
C SER A 104 11.59 8.42 3.93
N SER A 105 12.31 7.29 3.99
CA SER A 105 13.19 6.96 5.12
C SER A 105 14.29 8.03 5.29
N PRO A 106 14.71 8.34 6.54
CA PRO A 106 15.88 9.16 6.81
C PRO A 106 17.17 8.67 6.14
N LEU A 107 17.28 7.39 5.76
CA LEU A 107 18.41 6.88 4.97
C LEU A 107 18.50 7.49 3.56
N SER A 108 17.47 8.21 3.14
CA SER A 108 17.40 8.92 1.86
C SER A 108 17.35 10.44 2.02
N ILE A 109 17.62 10.95 3.23
CA ILE A 109 17.67 12.38 3.53
C ILE A 109 18.82 13.06 2.78
N GLY A 110 18.63 14.33 2.42
CA GLY A 110 19.67 15.16 1.81
C GLY A 110 19.44 15.56 0.34
N TYR A 111 20.19 16.58 -0.08
CA TYR A 111 20.06 17.21 -1.39
C TYR A 111 20.71 16.43 -2.54
N ASP A 112 21.50 15.41 -2.24
CA ASP A 112 22.04 14.48 -3.23
C ASP A 112 20.97 13.53 -3.80
N ARG A 113 19.87 13.33 -3.06
CA ARG A 113 18.74 12.47 -3.44
C ARG A 113 17.54 13.23 -3.97
N ARG A 114 17.25 14.39 -3.38
CA ARG A 114 16.06 15.20 -3.66
C ARG A 114 16.46 16.64 -3.88
N ALA A 115 15.75 17.33 -4.77
CA ALA A 115 15.98 18.75 -4.96
C ALA A 115 15.36 19.62 -3.84
N ARG A 116 14.41 19.03 -3.08
CA ARG A 116 13.69 19.63 -1.96
C ARG A 116 13.71 18.69 -0.77
N PHE A 117 13.82 19.25 0.43
CA PHE A 117 13.99 18.52 1.67
C PHE A 117 12.64 18.12 2.28
N TRP A 118 11.70 19.06 2.33
CA TRP A 118 10.44 18.95 3.06
C TRP A 118 9.26 18.55 2.15
N GLU A 119 8.27 17.84 2.71
CA GLU A 119 6.99 17.57 2.06
C GLU A 119 5.98 18.69 2.37
N PRO A 120 5.42 19.40 1.38
CA PRO A 120 4.55 20.57 1.60
C PRO A 120 3.17 20.30 2.22
N SER A 121 2.73 19.05 2.28
CA SER A 121 1.39 18.72 2.78
C SER A 121 1.21 18.89 4.29
N PHE A 122 2.31 18.92 5.05
CA PHE A 122 2.28 19.05 6.51
C PHE A 122 3.58 19.68 7.06
N TRP A 123 3.47 20.86 7.66
CA TRP A 123 4.60 21.63 8.21
C TRP A 123 4.23 22.25 9.56
N GLY A 124 5.03 21.98 10.59
CA GLY A 124 4.95 22.65 11.89
C GLY A 124 5.99 23.76 12.01
N VAL A 125 5.54 24.96 12.35
CA VAL A 125 6.33 26.16 12.58
C VAL A 125 6.24 26.54 14.05
N ASN A 126 7.38 26.58 14.73
CA ASN A 126 7.45 26.92 16.14
C ASN A 126 7.36 28.45 16.38
N THR A 127 7.25 28.84 17.64
CA THR A 127 7.19 30.25 18.07
C THR A 127 8.56 30.91 18.16
N THR A 128 9.63 30.19 17.81
CA THR A 128 11.00 30.69 17.90
C THR A 128 11.25 31.82 16.90
N PRO A 129 12.13 32.78 17.22
CA PRO A 129 12.44 33.88 16.29
C PRO A 129 12.95 33.40 14.93
N LEU A 130 13.73 32.32 14.88
CA LEU A 130 14.27 31.79 13.63
C LEU A 130 13.21 31.10 12.76
N ALA A 131 12.30 30.32 13.36
CA ALA A 131 11.18 29.73 12.63
C ALA A 131 10.30 30.81 11.99
N ARG A 132 9.93 31.84 12.76
CA ARG A 132 9.11 32.96 12.29
C ARG A 132 9.82 33.78 11.22
N LYS A 133 11.11 34.06 11.40
CA LYS A 133 11.94 34.75 10.40
C LYS A 133 11.95 33.99 9.07
N MET A 134 12.15 32.67 9.09
CA MET A 134 12.15 31.85 7.88
C MET A 134 10.82 31.95 7.11
N ILE A 135 9.68 31.87 7.81
CA ILE A 135 8.37 32.00 7.16
C ILE A 135 8.15 33.39 6.58
N ALA A 136 8.55 34.44 7.30
CA ALA A 136 8.47 35.81 6.79
C ALA A 136 9.33 36.01 5.54
N GLU A 137 10.57 35.51 5.52
CA GLU A 137 11.45 35.59 4.35
C GLU A 137 10.92 34.78 3.15
N ALA A 138 10.29 33.62 3.39
CA ALA A 138 9.61 32.88 2.33
C ALA A 138 8.50 33.73 1.68
N TYR A 139 7.71 34.44 2.49
CA TYR A 139 6.64 35.31 2.00
C TYR A 139 7.16 36.56 1.28
N GLU A 140 8.24 37.19 1.77
CA GLU A 140 8.88 38.30 1.04
C GLU A 140 9.44 37.86 -0.31
N LEU A 141 10.07 36.68 -0.38
CA LEU A 141 10.53 36.10 -1.64
C LEU A 141 9.35 35.79 -2.57
N GLU A 142 8.27 35.24 -2.04
CA GLU A 142 7.05 34.98 -2.82
C GLU A 142 6.47 36.27 -3.40
N LYS A 143 6.40 37.37 -2.65
CA LYS A 143 5.89 38.65 -3.16
C LYS A 143 6.76 39.28 -4.24
N THR A 144 8.07 39.12 -4.15
CA THR A 144 9.04 39.77 -5.05
C THR A 144 9.45 38.92 -6.26
N SER A 145 9.19 37.62 -6.23
CA SER A 145 9.64 36.68 -7.27
C SER A 145 8.69 36.63 -8.46
N GLU A 146 9.24 36.81 -9.66
CA GLU A 146 8.52 36.60 -10.92
C GLU A 146 8.46 35.11 -11.34
N VAL A 147 9.11 34.22 -10.58
CA VAL A 147 9.19 32.78 -10.91
C VAL A 147 7.83 32.13 -10.75
N LYS A 148 7.37 31.40 -11.77
CA LYS A 148 6.19 30.53 -11.66
C LYS A 148 6.54 29.26 -10.92
N ALA A 149 6.30 29.25 -9.61
CA ALA A 149 6.56 28.12 -8.71
C ALA A 149 5.45 27.95 -7.66
N THR A 150 5.40 26.77 -7.06
CA THR A 150 4.52 26.42 -5.93
C THR A 150 5.15 26.82 -4.59
N ASP A 151 4.37 26.76 -3.52
CA ASP A 151 4.78 27.02 -2.13
C ASP A 151 6.09 26.34 -1.73
N ASP A 152 6.24 25.06 -2.06
CA ASP A 152 7.42 24.26 -1.69
C ASP A 152 8.72 24.76 -2.32
N TYR A 153 8.67 25.65 -3.32
CA TYR A 153 9.86 26.35 -3.81
C TYR A 153 10.31 27.44 -2.85
N PHE A 154 9.40 28.33 -2.47
CA PHE A 154 9.69 29.51 -1.63
C PHE A 154 10.09 29.10 -0.22
N MET A 155 9.38 28.12 0.31
CA MET A 155 9.68 27.53 1.62
C MET A 155 11.05 26.85 1.63
N GLU A 156 11.44 26.20 0.51
CA GLU A 156 12.75 25.57 0.37
C GLU A 156 13.88 26.60 0.26
N GLU A 157 13.69 27.71 -0.46
CA GLU A 157 14.71 28.77 -0.54
C GLU A 157 14.92 29.45 0.82
N ALA A 158 13.83 29.75 1.55
CA ALA A 158 13.94 30.29 2.90
C ALA A 158 14.60 29.30 3.87
N TRP A 159 14.30 28.00 3.74
CA TRP A 159 14.97 26.95 4.50
C TRP A 159 16.47 26.93 4.22
N ARG A 160 16.89 26.93 2.95
CA ARG A 160 18.31 26.96 2.55
C ARG A 160 19.06 28.18 3.06
N ALA A 161 18.38 29.32 3.18
CA ALA A 161 18.97 30.55 3.69
C ALA A 161 19.18 30.55 5.22
N ASN A 162 18.41 29.74 5.97
CA ASN A 162 18.40 29.79 7.43
C ASN A 162 18.84 28.49 8.12
N CYS A 163 18.88 27.35 7.42
CA CYS A 163 18.99 26.01 8.02
C CYS A 163 20.22 25.80 8.91
N ASP A 164 21.33 26.50 8.65
CA ASP A 164 22.57 26.35 9.43
C ASP A 164 22.42 26.81 10.89
N ASN A 165 21.40 27.62 11.21
CA ASN A 165 21.12 28.09 12.56
C ASN A 165 19.84 27.51 13.18
N MET A 166 19.13 26.67 12.43
CA MET A 166 17.81 26.16 12.84
C MET A 166 17.90 24.72 13.32
N THR A 167 17.13 24.41 14.35
CA THR A 167 16.81 23.05 14.75
C THR A 167 15.62 22.55 13.94
N PHE A 168 15.64 21.27 13.58
CA PHE A 168 14.53 20.67 12.85
C PHE A 168 14.27 19.24 13.31
N GLN A 169 13.03 18.78 13.13
CA GLN A 169 12.63 17.42 13.42
C GLN A 169 11.97 16.79 12.19
N ILE A 170 12.50 15.63 11.77
CA ILE A 170 11.88 14.79 10.75
C ILE A 170 10.88 13.86 11.39
N ILE A 171 9.67 13.84 10.83
CA ILE A 171 8.63 12.90 11.19
C ILE A 171 8.92 11.54 10.53
N PRO A 172 8.90 10.42 11.29
CA PRO A 172 9.07 9.09 10.72
C PRO A 172 8.04 8.76 9.64
N SER A 173 8.46 8.07 8.59
CA SER A 173 7.59 7.74 7.45
C SER A 173 6.41 6.83 7.80
N ASN A 174 6.53 5.99 8.83
CA ASN A 174 5.46 5.13 9.34
C ASN A 174 4.36 5.92 10.09
N ALA A 175 4.59 7.21 10.38
CA ALA A 175 3.57 8.07 10.97
C ALA A 175 2.48 8.50 9.95
N VAL A 176 2.66 8.14 8.66
CA VAL A 176 1.68 8.35 7.60
C VAL A 176 0.99 7.04 7.25
N VAL A 177 -0.34 7.07 7.14
CA VAL A 177 -1.14 5.90 6.75
C VAL A 177 -0.63 5.30 5.44
N GLY A 178 -0.35 3.99 5.45
CA GLY A 178 0.11 3.23 4.30
C GLY A 178 1.56 3.45 3.88
N MET A 179 2.34 4.24 4.64
CA MET A 179 3.74 4.53 4.33
C MET A 179 4.70 3.95 5.38
N GLY A 180 5.99 3.93 5.06
CA GLY A 180 7.03 3.43 5.96
C GLY A 180 7.01 1.92 6.18
N THR A 181 7.66 1.48 7.25
CA THR A 181 7.66 0.09 7.70
C THR A 181 7.39 0.10 9.20
N SER A 182 6.35 -0.62 9.62
CA SER A 182 5.93 -0.71 11.02
C SER A 182 6.30 -2.08 11.58
N GLY A 183 6.78 -2.09 12.82
CA GLY A 183 6.93 -3.26 13.70
C GLY A 183 6.27 -2.98 15.05
N ASP A 184 6.44 -3.87 16.03
CA ASP A 184 5.70 -3.83 17.30
C ASP A 184 5.96 -2.55 18.11
N ASP A 185 7.18 -2.01 18.05
CA ASP A 185 7.57 -0.77 18.74
C ASP A 185 7.31 0.51 17.91
N SER A 186 6.64 0.38 16.76
CA SER A 186 6.37 1.53 15.89
C SER A 186 5.30 2.43 16.47
N ARG A 187 5.53 3.75 16.37
CA ARG A 187 4.49 4.74 16.66
C ARG A 187 3.33 4.58 15.67
N GLY A 188 2.11 4.82 16.15
CA GLY A 188 0.90 4.84 15.33
C GLY A 188 0.98 5.88 14.22
N ALA A 189 0.25 5.65 13.12
CA ALA A 189 0.08 6.68 12.11
C ALA A 189 -0.91 7.71 12.62
N PHE A 190 -0.53 8.98 12.57
CA PHE A 190 -1.39 10.11 12.96
C PHE A 190 -1.85 10.93 11.74
N PHE A 191 -1.21 10.74 10.59
CA PHE A 191 -1.45 11.57 9.40
C PHE A 191 -1.89 10.71 8.22
N LYS A 192 -2.93 11.14 7.51
CA LYS A 192 -3.35 10.56 6.23
C LYS A 192 -3.24 11.63 5.14
N PHE A 193 -2.42 11.33 4.14
CA PHE A 193 -2.29 12.19 2.96
C PHE A 193 -3.48 12.03 2.02
N GLY A 194 -4.04 13.14 1.55
CA GLY A 194 -5.08 13.17 0.53
C GLY A 194 -4.54 12.84 -0.87
N SER A 195 -5.34 12.16 -1.68
CA SER A 195 -5.01 11.93 -3.10
C SER A 195 -5.65 13.01 -3.98
N SER A 196 -5.14 14.25 -3.96
CA SER A 196 -5.58 15.26 -4.93
C SER A 196 -5.15 14.85 -6.35
N GLY A 197 -6.15 14.59 -7.20
CA GLY A 197 -5.99 14.01 -8.55
C GLY A 197 -5.28 14.87 -9.60
N ASN A 198 -4.73 16.04 -9.26
CA ASN A 198 -4.24 17.04 -10.23
C ASN A 198 -2.71 17.15 -10.34
N VAL A 199 -1.95 16.51 -9.44
CA VAL A 199 -0.46 16.62 -9.40
C VAL A 199 0.20 16.08 -10.69
N ALA A 200 -0.40 15.08 -11.34
CA ALA A 200 0.14 14.45 -12.53
C ALA A 200 0.12 15.37 -13.77
N ASP A 201 -0.86 16.27 -13.87
CA ASP A 201 -1.13 17.07 -15.08
C ASP A 201 -0.29 18.35 -15.20
N PHE A 202 0.32 18.79 -14.09
CA PHE A 202 1.14 20.02 -14.03
C PHE A 202 2.64 19.77 -13.83
N LYS A 203 3.06 18.50 -13.68
CA LYS A 203 4.47 18.11 -13.55
C LYS A 203 5.25 18.46 -14.82
N GLY A 204 5.90 19.63 -14.81
CA GLY A 204 6.70 20.18 -15.92
C GLY A 204 6.22 21.52 -16.51
N LYS A 205 5.15 22.12 -15.97
CA LYS A 205 4.66 23.48 -16.31
C LYS A 205 5.05 24.56 -15.30
N VAL A 206 5.64 24.15 -14.18
CA VAL A 206 6.06 24.98 -13.04
C VAL A 206 7.56 24.76 -12.82
N GLU A 207 8.27 25.82 -12.42
CA GLU A 207 9.68 25.75 -12.05
C GLU A 207 9.88 24.79 -10.87
N GLN A 208 10.89 23.93 -11.00
CA GLN A 208 11.31 22.99 -9.98
C GLN A 208 12.81 23.13 -9.78
N HIS A 209 13.27 23.05 -8.54
CA HIS A 209 14.69 22.86 -8.25
C HIS A 209 15.17 21.65 -9.05
N SER A 210 16.04 21.88 -10.01
CA SER A 210 16.56 20.80 -10.85
C SER A 210 17.84 20.28 -10.23
N ALA A 211 17.87 18.98 -9.91
CA ALA A 211 19.13 18.30 -9.68
C ALA A 211 19.94 18.37 -10.98
N THR A 212 21.10 19.02 -10.94
CA THR A 212 21.97 19.24 -12.09
C THR A 212 22.46 17.90 -12.64
N LYS A 213 21.78 17.36 -13.67
CA LYS A 213 22.27 16.54 -14.82
C LYS A 213 21.15 15.62 -15.35
N GLY A 214 20.74 15.84 -16.60
CA GLY A 214 19.78 14.93 -17.25
C GLY A 214 19.33 15.29 -18.67
N GLY A 215 20.19 15.85 -19.53
CA GLY A 215 19.83 16.24 -20.91
C GLY A 215 19.32 15.08 -21.79
N ILE A 216 19.73 13.84 -21.49
CA ILE A 216 19.31 12.63 -22.20
C ILE A 216 17.88 12.20 -21.79
N ARG A 217 17.55 12.38 -20.50
CA ARG A 217 16.26 11.98 -19.90
C ARG A 217 15.08 12.79 -20.44
N LYS A 218 15.28 14.09 -20.66
CA LYS A 218 14.24 15.01 -21.18
C LYS A 218 13.93 14.76 -22.66
N ARG A 219 14.91 14.28 -23.45
CA ARG A 219 14.74 13.92 -24.87
C ARG A 219 13.97 12.61 -25.04
N ALA A 220 14.27 11.57 -24.25
CA ALA A 220 13.56 10.30 -24.29
C ALA A 220 12.08 10.45 -23.90
N LEU A 221 11.79 11.23 -22.84
CA LEU A 221 10.40 11.49 -22.41
C LEU A 221 9.60 12.31 -23.44
N LYS A 222 10.22 13.31 -24.09
CA LYS A 222 9.56 14.08 -25.15
C LYS A 222 9.25 13.22 -26.38
N LEU A 223 10.15 12.28 -26.72
CA LEU A 223 9.92 11.34 -27.81
C LEU A 223 8.76 10.38 -27.49
N ALA A 224 8.71 9.85 -26.26
CA ALA A 224 7.62 9.00 -25.80
C ALA A 224 6.25 9.73 -25.82
N LYS A 225 6.18 10.96 -25.29
CA LYS A 225 4.95 11.77 -25.32
C LYS A 225 4.48 12.11 -26.74
N LYS A 226 5.41 12.31 -27.68
CA LYS A 226 5.10 12.61 -29.09
C LYS A 226 4.62 11.38 -29.87
N ILE A 227 5.01 10.18 -29.43
CA ILE A 227 4.51 8.91 -29.96
C ILE A 227 3.12 8.64 -29.37
N GLU A 228 2.93 8.89 -28.07
CA GLU A 228 1.66 8.73 -27.37
C GLU A 228 0.55 9.61 -27.94
N SER A 229 0.84 10.88 -28.27
CA SER A 229 -0.13 11.82 -28.84
C SER A 229 -0.56 11.51 -30.28
N LYS A 230 0.03 10.49 -30.92
CA LYS A 230 -0.27 10.07 -32.30
C LYS A 230 -0.95 8.70 -32.38
N LEU A 231 -1.22 8.07 -31.25
CA LEU A 231 -1.84 6.75 -31.19
C LEU A 231 -3.37 6.85 -31.03
N PRO A 232 -4.17 6.01 -31.72
CA PRO A 232 -5.62 5.95 -31.55
C PRO A 232 -6.04 5.61 -30.10
N ASP A 233 -7.22 6.03 -29.66
CA ASP A 233 -7.70 5.89 -28.26
C ASP A 233 -7.70 4.46 -27.70
N ARG A 234 -7.86 3.44 -28.55
CA ARG A 234 -7.72 2.03 -28.14
C ARG A 234 -6.27 1.60 -27.88
N ALA A 235 -5.30 2.21 -28.56
CA ALA A 235 -3.87 1.94 -28.37
C ALA A 235 -3.28 2.73 -27.19
N SER A 236 -3.78 3.95 -26.93
CA SER A 236 -3.37 4.75 -25.77
C SER A 236 -3.78 4.11 -24.44
N LYS A 237 -4.97 3.48 -24.38
CA LYS A 237 -5.42 2.69 -23.22
C LYS A 237 -4.51 1.48 -22.94
N ARG A 238 -4.03 0.78 -23.99
CA ARG A 238 -3.05 -0.33 -23.85
C ARG A 238 -1.68 0.12 -23.36
N LEU A 239 -1.25 1.34 -23.69
CA LEU A 239 0.03 1.89 -23.25
C LEU A 239 -0.01 2.35 -21.79
N ARG A 240 -1.12 2.96 -21.33
CA ARG A 240 -1.33 3.32 -19.90
C ARG A 240 -1.27 2.08 -19.00
N LEU A 241 -1.87 0.96 -19.44
CA LEU A 241 -1.82 -0.32 -18.75
C LEU A 241 -0.40 -0.91 -18.56
N LEU A 242 0.57 -0.52 -19.42
CA LEU A 242 1.98 -0.89 -19.30
C LEU A 242 2.76 0.08 -18.41
N ALA A 243 2.37 1.37 -18.38
CA ALA A 243 3.05 2.41 -17.62
C ALA A 243 2.86 2.28 -16.10
N ASP A 244 1.70 1.77 -15.65
CA ASP A 244 1.38 1.62 -14.22
C ASP A 244 2.09 0.45 -13.52
N THR A 245 2.89 -0.33 -14.25
CA THR A 245 3.42 -1.61 -13.74
C THR A 245 4.93 -1.65 -13.68
N VAL A 246 5.60 -0.51 -13.74
CA VAL A 246 7.03 -0.49 -13.58
C VAL A 246 7.35 0.19 -12.26
N GLY A 247 7.74 -0.64 -11.28
CA GLY A 247 8.40 -0.24 -10.04
C GLY A 247 9.78 0.37 -10.32
N ILE A 248 9.82 1.39 -11.17
CA ILE A 248 11.00 2.17 -11.50
C ILE A 248 11.24 3.28 -10.49
N THR A 249 10.55 3.28 -9.34
CA THR A 249 10.91 4.21 -8.27
C THR A 249 12.24 3.80 -7.62
N GLY A 250 12.56 2.50 -7.58
CA GLY A 250 13.82 1.98 -7.02
C GLY A 250 14.99 1.90 -8.01
N ALA A 251 14.71 1.80 -9.31
CA ALA A 251 15.74 1.70 -10.35
C ALA A 251 16.12 3.04 -10.99
N LEU A 252 15.27 4.08 -10.90
CA LEU A 252 15.56 5.44 -11.44
C LEU A 252 16.05 6.44 -10.40
N THR A 253 16.26 6.02 -9.16
CA THR A 253 16.80 6.84 -8.05
C THR A 253 18.22 6.45 -7.65
N SER A 254 18.87 5.58 -8.43
CA SER A 254 20.32 5.34 -8.32
C SER A 254 21.09 6.55 -8.84
N SER A 255 21.00 7.68 -8.11
CA SER A 255 22.23 8.43 -7.84
C SER A 255 23.28 7.44 -7.35
N LYS A 256 24.54 7.61 -7.75
CA LYS A 256 25.66 6.74 -7.34
C LYS A 256 25.50 6.38 -5.86
N LEU A 257 24.98 5.19 -5.56
CA LEU A 257 24.79 4.76 -4.19
C LEU A 257 26.20 4.77 -3.57
N ASN A 258 26.32 5.26 -2.34
CA ASN A 258 27.56 5.09 -1.55
C ASN A 258 28.02 3.62 -1.72
N PRO A 259 29.30 3.36 -2.06
CA PRO A 259 29.84 2.00 -2.19
C PRO A 259 29.42 1.04 -1.08
N GLU A 260 29.35 1.51 0.16
CA GLU A 260 28.91 0.72 1.32
C GLU A 260 27.43 0.29 1.22
N ASN A 261 26.54 1.22 0.83
CA ASN A 261 25.12 0.91 0.60
C ASN A 261 24.94 -0.05 -0.57
N GLN A 262 25.78 0.04 -1.61
CA GLN A 262 25.74 -0.88 -2.72
C GLN A 262 26.20 -2.29 -2.30
N GLU A 263 27.24 -2.37 -1.47
CA GLU A 263 27.74 -3.64 -0.93
C GLU A 263 26.69 -4.33 -0.06
N ARG A 264 26.09 -3.61 0.90
CA ARG A 264 25.01 -4.13 1.75
C ARG A 264 23.83 -4.66 0.94
N LYS A 265 23.42 -3.90 -0.09
CA LYS A 265 22.35 -4.29 -1.00
C LYS A 265 22.69 -5.54 -1.81
N ASN A 266 23.93 -5.67 -2.29
CA ASN A 266 24.39 -6.85 -3.00
C ASN A 266 24.42 -8.09 -2.08
N ALA A 267 24.85 -7.93 -0.83
CA ALA A 267 24.83 -9.00 0.16
C ALA A 267 23.40 -9.50 0.41
N LEU A 268 22.44 -8.58 0.61
CA LEU A 268 21.02 -8.93 0.75
C LEU A 268 20.46 -9.62 -0.50
N TYR A 269 20.82 -9.15 -1.69
CA TYR A 269 20.42 -9.79 -2.95
C TYR A 269 20.97 -11.21 -3.09
N SER A 270 22.17 -11.47 -2.61
CA SER A 270 22.72 -12.83 -2.57
C SER A 270 21.84 -13.78 -1.74
N VAL A 271 21.36 -13.32 -0.58
CA VAL A 271 20.41 -14.08 0.27
C VAL A 271 19.11 -14.33 -0.48
N PHE A 272 18.52 -13.27 -1.03
CA PHE A 272 17.24 -13.34 -1.72
C PHE A 272 17.29 -14.26 -2.95
N ASP A 273 18.30 -14.10 -3.80
CA ASP A 273 18.47 -14.89 -5.03
C ASP A 273 18.72 -16.36 -4.71
N ALA A 274 19.52 -16.67 -3.69
CA ALA A 274 19.75 -18.04 -3.23
C ALA A 274 18.46 -18.72 -2.77
N GLY A 275 17.62 -17.99 -2.03
CA GLY A 275 16.29 -18.47 -1.64
C GLY A 275 15.37 -18.73 -2.83
N GLN A 276 15.33 -17.80 -3.80
CA GLN A 276 14.49 -17.95 -5.00
C GLN A 276 14.85 -19.14 -5.89
N VAL A 277 16.14 -19.51 -5.97
CA VAL A 277 16.59 -20.65 -6.78
C VAL A 277 16.62 -21.98 -6.01
N GLY A 278 16.33 -21.97 -4.70
CA GLY A 278 16.28 -23.17 -3.88
C GLY A 278 17.65 -23.71 -3.44
N ASP A 279 18.70 -22.88 -3.44
CA ASP A 279 20.06 -23.29 -3.06
C ASP A 279 20.29 -23.07 -1.55
N VAL A 280 20.07 -24.14 -0.77
CA VAL A 280 20.12 -24.13 0.69
C VAL A 280 21.52 -23.71 1.19
N ALA A 281 22.58 -24.31 0.67
CA ALA A 281 23.94 -24.04 1.13
C ALA A 281 24.36 -22.59 0.83
N LYS A 282 24.01 -22.08 -0.36
CA LYS A 282 24.28 -20.69 -0.71
C LYS A 282 23.45 -19.71 0.11
N PHE A 283 22.19 -20.05 0.40
CA PHE A 283 21.31 -19.23 1.23
C PHE A 283 21.87 -19.08 2.64
N ASP A 284 22.18 -20.20 3.30
CA ASP A 284 22.69 -20.20 4.69
C ASP A 284 24.01 -19.44 4.81
N LYS A 285 24.92 -19.65 3.84
CA LYS A 285 26.19 -18.91 3.76
C LYS A 285 25.95 -17.41 3.55
N ALA A 286 25.13 -17.03 2.57
CA ALA A 286 24.86 -15.63 2.28
C ALA A 286 24.18 -14.91 3.45
N LYS A 287 23.24 -15.58 4.13
CA LYS A 287 22.53 -15.07 5.30
C LYS A 287 23.50 -14.84 6.46
N SER A 288 24.32 -15.85 6.78
CA SER A 288 25.33 -15.73 7.85
C SER A 288 26.30 -14.59 7.57
N SER A 289 26.83 -14.49 6.34
CA SER A 289 27.72 -13.38 5.95
C SER A 289 27.04 -12.00 6.00
N PHE A 290 25.73 -11.91 5.76
CA PHE A 290 25.00 -10.65 5.92
C PHE A 290 24.85 -10.28 7.40
N GLU A 291 24.46 -11.24 8.25
CA GLU A 291 24.23 -11.06 9.68
C GLU A 291 25.52 -10.79 10.47
N GLU A 292 26.66 -11.33 10.02
CA GLU A 292 27.98 -11.03 10.59
C GLU A 292 28.41 -9.57 10.35
N LYS A 293 28.00 -8.97 9.22
CA LYS A 293 28.45 -7.64 8.80
C LYS A 293 27.46 -6.53 9.11
N TYR A 294 26.16 -6.84 9.18
CA TYR A 294 25.10 -5.84 9.22
C TYR A 294 24.02 -6.19 10.24
N LEU A 295 23.59 -5.19 11.01
CA LEU A 295 22.32 -5.27 11.75
C LEU A 295 21.18 -5.07 10.75
N ALA A 296 20.35 -6.09 10.52
CA ALA A 296 19.24 -6.02 9.58
C ALA A 296 18.19 -4.98 10.00
N THR A 297 17.80 -4.10 9.09
CA THR A 297 16.58 -3.28 9.26
C THR A 297 15.34 -4.15 9.12
N GLN A 298 14.18 -3.71 9.62
CA GLN A 298 12.92 -4.48 9.49
C GLN A 298 12.63 -4.87 8.03
N THR A 299 12.83 -3.98 7.07
CA THR A 299 12.63 -4.26 5.64
C THR A 299 13.56 -5.35 5.11
N GLU A 300 14.80 -5.39 5.59
CA GLU A 300 15.77 -6.42 5.20
C GLU A 300 15.45 -7.75 5.88
N SER A 301 15.10 -7.74 7.16
CA SER A 301 14.59 -8.92 7.88
C SER A 301 13.36 -9.51 7.18
N ASN A 302 12.42 -8.66 6.75
CA ASN A 302 11.26 -9.06 5.96
C ASN A 302 11.64 -9.67 4.61
N THR A 303 12.71 -9.16 3.98
CA THR A 303 13.27 -9.70 2.73
C THR A 303 13.88 -11.09 2.94
N VAL A 304 14.63 -11.28 4.03
CA VAL A 304 15.20 -12.58 4.42
C VAL A 304 14.10 -13.58 4.74
N SER A 305 13.04 -13.17 5.44
CA SER A 305 11.87 -14.02 5.73
C SER A 305 11.21 -14.53 4.44
N VAL A 306 10.95 -13.64 3.49
CA VAL A 306 10.40 -14.04 2.18
C VAL A 306 11.36 -14.93 1.39
N ALA A 307 12.67 -14.67 1.45
CA ALA A 307 13.67 -15.50 0.80
C ALA A 307 13.67 -16.93 1.38
N LYS A 308 13.46 -17.08 2.70
CA LYS A 308 13.26 -18.38 3.36
C LYS A 308 11.99 -19.08 2.87
N SER A 309 10.89 -18.35 2.67
CA SER A 309 9.66 -18.90 2.11
C SER A 309 9.86 -19.37 0.66
N PHE A 310 10.57 -18.61 -0.18
CA PHE A 310 10.95 -19.09 -1.51
C PHE A 310 11.83 -20.34 -1.45
N LEU A 311 12.81 -20.38 -0.54
CA LEU A 311 13.69 -21.52 -0.34
C LEU A 311 12.88 -22.78 -0.03
N TYR A 312 11.89 -22.69 0.87
CA TYR A 312 11.01 -23.80 1.22
C TYR A 312 10.36 -24.44 -0.01
N TYR A 313 9.76 -23.62 -0.89
CA TYR A 313 9.07 -24.10 -2.09
C TYR A 313 10.02 -24.59 -3.20
N ALA A 314 11.17 -23.94 -3.36
CA ALA A 314 12.12 -24.21 -4.44
C ALA A 314 13.10 -25.37 -4.11
N SER A 315 13.28 -25.69 -2.83
CA SER A 315 14.22 -26.73 -2.37
C SER A 315 13.59 -28.11 -2.15
N LYS A 316 12.28 -28.28 -2.42
CA LYS A 316 11.58 -29.58 -2.30
C LYS A 316 12.37 -30.69 -3.02
N PRO A 317 12.61 -31.88 -2.40
CA PRO A 317 13.38 -32.97 -3.01
C PRO A 317 12.72 -33.53 -4.28
N SER A 318 13.03 -32.93 -5.43
CA SER A 318 12.49 -33.32 -6.73
C SER A 318 13.38 -32.86 -7.88
N THR A 319 13.40 -33.64 -8.96
CA THR A 319 14.06 -33.32 -10.23
C THR A 319 13.13 -32.56 -11.18
N GLN A 320 11.84 -32.52 -10.88
CA GLN A 320 10.83 -31.83 -11.65
C GLN A 320 10.47 -30.50 -10.99
N SER A 321 10.04 -29.54 -11.80
CA SER A 321 9.68 -28.20 -11.31
C SER A 321 8.54 -27.58 -12.09
N ILE A 322 7.76 -26.75 -11.44
CA ILE A 322 6.74 -25.91 -12.05
C ILE A 322 7.02 -24.43 -11.78
N GLY A 323 6.70 -23.59 -12.77
CA GLY A 323 6.59 -22.15 -12.53
C GLY A 323 5.20 -21.83 -11.98
N LEU A 324 5.12 -21.03 -10.94
CA LEU A 324 3.87 -20.53 -10.37
C LEU A 324 3.90 -19.01 -10.27
N VAL A 325 2.80 -18.37 -10.67
CA VAL A 325 2.60 -16.92 -10.58
C VAL A 325 1.75 -16.61 -9.36
N TRP A 326 2.29 -15.79 -8.45
CA TRP A 326 1.56 -15.15 -7.36
C TRP A 326 2.13 -13.76 -7.08
N TRP A 327 1.53 -13.02 -6.14
CA TRP A 327 1.97 -11.67 -5.78
C TRP A 327 2.80 -11.69 -4.48
N ALA A 328 4.12 -11.80 -4.57
CA ALA A 328 4.95 -11.99 -3.37
C ALA A 328 5.09 -10.77 -2.43
N LYS A 329 4.56 -9.59 -2.78
CA LYS A 329 4.71 -8.33 -2.04
C LYS A 329 3.40 -7.89 -1.38
N PRO A 330 3.43 -7.09 -0.30
CA PRO A 330 4.61 -6.56 0.39
C PRO A 330 5.40 -7.64 1.13
N PHE A 331 6.64 -7.34 1.53
CA PHE A 331 7.43 -8.23 2.40
C PHE A 331 7.13 -7.85 3.86
N PRO A 332 6.94 -8.83 4.77
CA PRO A 332 7.39 -10.23 4.71
C PRO A 332 6.39 -11.21 4.06
N GLY A 333 5.36 -10.70 3.40
CA GLY A 333 4.31 -11.44 2.70
C GLY A 333 2.94 -10.99 3.20
N ASN A 334 1.93 -11.04 2.34
CA ASN A 334 0.54 -10.88 2.75
C ASN A 334 -0.11 -12.27 2.73
N PHE A 335 -0.73 -12.70 3.84
CA PHE A 335 -1.29 -14.05 4.01
C PHE A 335 -1.99 -14.58 2.74
N GLY A 336 -2.92 -13.81 2.19
CA GLY A 336 -3.71 -14.22 1.02
C GLY A 336 -2.88 -14.48 -0.23
N ASP A 337 -1.84 -13.69 -0.47
CA ASP A 337 -1.00 -13.83 -1.66
C ASP A 337 -0.08 -15.06 -1.60
N TRP A 338 0.19 -15.57 -0.39
CA TRP A 338 1.02 -16.76 -0.15
C TRP A 338 0.22 -18.06 -0.04
N LEU A 339 -1.11 -18.00 -0.14
CA LEU A 339 -1.94 -19.21 -0.22
C LEU A 339 -1.76 -19.97 -1.55
N SER A 340 -1.48 -19.27 -2.65
CA SER A 340 -1.28 -19.91 -3.97
C SER A 340 -0.11 -20.93 -3.96
N PRO A 341 1.12 -20.55 -3.55
CA PRO A 341 2.20 -21.52 -3.44
C PRO A 341 1.95 -22.59 -2.37
N LEU A 342 1.27 -22.26 -1.27
CA LEU A 342 0.90 -23.25 -0.24
C LEU A 342 -0.01 -24.35 -0.81
N VAL A 343 -1.10 -23.97 -1.47
CA VAL A 343 -2.07 -24.90 -2.07
C VAL A 343 -1.38 -25.76 -3.13
N VAL A 344 -0.66 -25.15 -4.06
CA VAL A 344 0.01 -25.89 -5.13
C VAL A 344 1.05 -26.86 -4.58
N ASN A 345 1.82 -26.47 -3.56
CA ASN A 345 2.84 -27.31 -2.92
C ASN A 345 2.25 -28.55 -2.23
N HIS A 346 1.02 -28.46 -1.72
CA HIS A 346 0.34 -29.58 -1.08
C HIS A 346 -0.02 -30.68 -2.09
N TYR A 347 -0.42 -30.31 -3.31
CA TYR A 347 -0.89 -31.26 -4.34
C TYR A 347 0.17 -31.70 -5.35
N THR A 348 1.45 -31.37 -5.15
CA THR A 348 2.54 -31.79 -6.05
C THR A 348 3.85 -32.03 -5.33
N ASP A 349 4.63 -33.02 -5.79
CA ASP A 349 6.01 -33.23 -5.35
C ASP A 349 7.05 -32.44 -6.14
N LYS A 350 6.63 -31.67 -7.14
CA LYS A 350 7.52 -30.82 -7.94
C LYS A 350 8.01 -29.62 -7.12
N LYS A 351 9.22 -29.15 -7.43
CA LYS A 351 9.72 -27.85 -6.97
C LYS A 351 8.85 -26.73 -7.52
N ILE A 352 8.60 -25.70 -6.73
CA ILE A 352 7.85 -24.52 -7.17
C ILE A 352 8.81 -23.35 -7.31
N PHE A 353 8.95 -22.84 -8.54
CA PHE A 353 9.69 -21.62 -8.82
C PHE A 353 8.76 -20.45 -9.02
N PHE A 354 9.12 -19.32 -8.40
CA PHE A 354 8.40 -18.07 -8.56
C PHE A 354 8.53 -17.52 -9.98
N GLN A 355 7.39 -17.41 -10.66
CA GLN A 355 7.26 -16.65 -11.89
C GLN A 355 6.63 -15.30 -11.57
N SER A 356 7.42 -14.23 -11.66
CA SER A 356 6.91 -12.88 -11.46
C SER A 356 5.74 -12.58 -12.43
N PRO A 357 4.62 -12.02 -11.93
CA PRO A 357 3.48 -11.65 -12.77
C PRO A 357 3.87 -10.72 -13.93
N VAL A 358 4.79 -9.79 -13.65
CA VAL A 358 5.16 -8.69 -14.55
C VAL A 358 6.34 -9.01 -15.48
N LYS A 359 7.11 -10.08 -15.21
CA LYS A 359 8.20 -10.51 -16.09
C LYS A 359 7.68 -11.40 -17.22
N ILE A 360 8.35 -11.39 -18.36
CA ILE A 360 8.07 -12.35 -19.44
C ILE A 360 8.21 -13.77 -18.89
N ALA A 361 7.28 -14.65 -19.27
CA ALA A 361 7.33 -16.07 -18.93
C ALA A 361 7.63 -16.88 -20.19
N SER A 362 8.82 -17.48 -20.28
CA SER A 362 9.24 -18.28 -21.43
C SER A 362 8.75 -19.73 -21.37
N ARG A 363 8.39 -20.22 -20.18
CA ARG A 363 7.90 -21.59 -19.96
C ARG A 363 6.43 -21.57 -19.53
N LYS A 364 5.73 -22.69 -19.77
CA LYS A 364 4.41 -22.91 -19.18
C LYS A 364 4.50 -22.79 -17.66
N HIS A 365 3.48 -22.18 -17.07
CA HIS A 365 3.40 -21.91 -15.65
C HIS A 365 1.95 -21.87 -15.20
N MET A 366 1.72 -22.15 -13.93
CA MET A 366 0.41 -21.97 -13.32
C MET A 366 0.22 -20.52 -12.90
N ILE A 367 -1.01 -20.02 -13.01
CA ILE A 367 -1.49 -18.84 -12.31
C ILE A 367 -2.80 -19.22 -11.62
N GLY A 368 -2.83 -19.05 -10.31
CA GLY A 368 -3.98 -19.42 -9.50
C GLY A 368 -4.08 -18.58 -8.25
N LEU A 369 -5.30 -18.47 -7.71
CA LEU A 369 -5.65 -17.68 -6.52
C LEU A 369 -5.35 -16.17 -6.69
N GLY A 370 -6.03 -15.31 -5.93
CA GLY A 370 -5.80 -13.86 -5.96
C GLY A 370 -6.45 -13.13 -7.15
N SER A 371 -6.52 -11.80 -7.09
CA SER A 371 -7.12 -10.95 -8.16
C SER A 371 -6.08 -10.56 -9.22
N ILE A 372 -5.33 -11.55 -9.71
CA ILE A 372 -4.16 -11.35 -10.59
C ILE A 372 -4.42 -11.79 -12.04
N GLY A 373 -5.68 -12.03 -12.42
CA GLY A 373 -6.09 -12.46 -13.76
C GLY A 373 -5.61 -11.55 -14.89
N ARG A 374 -5.39 -10.26 -14.64
CA ARG A 374 -4.78 -9.32 -15.60
C ARG A 374 -3.39 -9.77 -16.10
N PHE A 375 -2.69 -10.62 -15.34
CA PHE A 375 -1.37 -11.13 -15.65
C PHE A 375 -1.37 -12.51 -16.33
N ILE A 376 -2.54 -13.04 -16.69
CA ILE A 376 -2.65 -14.28 -17.46
C ILE A 376 -1.94 -14.09 -18.81
N LYS A 377 -1.04 -15.03 -19.13
CA LYS A 377 -0.24 -15.04 -20.36
C LYS A 377 -0.73 -16.15 -21.31
N PRO A 378 -0.43 -16.05 -22.61
CA PRO A 378 -0.77 -17.09 -23.59
C PRO A 378 -0.35 -18.52 -23.22
N ASN A 379 0.71 -18.70 -22.43
CA ASN A 379 1.24 -19.98 -21.97
C ASN A 379 0.89 -20.32 -20.51
N SER A 380 -0.01 -19.57 -19.88
CA SER A 380 -0.48 -19.85 -18.51
C SER A 380 -1.45 -21.03 -18.48
N VAL A 381 -1.38 -21.80 -17.39
CA VAL A 381 -2.44 -22.70 -16.93
C VAL A 381 -3.18 -22.00 -15.79
N VAL A 382 -4.45 -21.69 -16.00
CA VAL A 382 -5.27 -20.84 -15.13
C VAL A 382 -6.14 -21.72 -14.25
N VAL A 383 -6.01 -21.56 -12.92
CA VAL A 383 -6.79 -22.31 -11.93
C VAL A 383 -7.29 -21.36 -10.83
N GLY A 384 -8.58 -21.05 -10.84
CA GLY A 384 -9.28 -20.38 -9.73
C GLY A 384 -8.85 -18.93 -9.42
N THR A 385 -7.97 -18.32 -10.24
CA THR A 385 -7.65 -16.88 -10.12
C THR A 385 -8.82 -16.03 -10.61
N GLY A 386 -8.91 -14.80 -10.12
CA GLY A 386 -9.94 -13.82 -10.49
C GLY A 386 -9.35 -12.51 -10.99
N ILE A 387 -10.23 -11.57 -11.35
CA ILE A 387 -9.87 -10.21 -11.80
C ILE A 387 -10.14 -9.16 -10.71
N SER A 388 -9.53 -7.99 -10.84
CA SER A 388 -9.76 -6.81 -9.97
C SER A 388 -10.64 -5.73 -10.64
N THR A 389 -10.84 -5.84 -11.94
CA THR A 389 -11.70 -5.00 -12.79
C THR A 389 -12.10 -5.82 -14.01
N ASP A 390 -13.28 -5.59 -14.56
CA ASP A 390 -13.74 -6.18 -15.82
C ASP A 390 -13.41 -5.31 -17.04
N GLU A 391 -12.80 -4.14 -16.84
CA GLU A 391 -12.25 -3.29 -17.91
C GLU A 391 -10.89 -3.78 -18.42
N LEU A 392 -10.80 -5.05 -18.81
CA LEU A 392 -9.55 -5.65 -19.29
C LEU A 392 -9.78 -6.70 -20.38
N THR A 393 -8.69 -7.08 -21.05
CA THR A 393 -8.70 -8.19 -22.03
C THR A 393 -7.76 -9.29 -21.54
N LEU A 394 -8.29 -10.51 -21.39
CA LEU A 394 -7.55 -11.68 -20.96
C LEU A 394 -6.94 -12.44 -22.14
N ALA A 395 -5.85 -13.17 -21.90
CA ALA A 395 -5.18 -13.93 -22.95
C ALA A 395 -6.04 -15.14 -23.38
N LYS A 396 -6.67 -15.05 -24.55
CA LYS A 396 -7.57 -16.08 -25.09
C LYS A 396 -6.96 -17.48 -25.27
N SER A 397 -5.64 -17.56 -25.50
CA SER A 397 -4.95 -18.82 -25.79
C SER A 397 -4.42 -19.54 -24.54
N ALA A 398 -4.56 -18.94 -23.35
CA ALA A 398 -4.19 -19.60 -22.11
C ALA A 398 -5.04 -20.86 -21.90
N LYS A 399 -4.53 -21.80 -21.08
CA LYS A 399 -5.28 -23.00 -20.70
C LYS A 399 -6.12 -22.68 -19.47
N TYR A 400 -7.41 -22.44 -19.65
CA TYR A 400 -8.35 -22.22 -18.54
C TYR A 400 -8.91 -23.54 -18.02
N VAL A 401 -8.59 -23.87 -16.76
CA VAL A 401 -9.12 -25.05 -16.06
C VAL A 401 -10.31 -24.66 -15.20
N SER A 402 -10.12 -23.61 -14.40
CA SER A 402 -11.15 -22.96 -13.60
C SER A 402 -10.80 -21.49 -13.41
N VAL A 403 -11.77 -20.68 -13.01
CA VAL A 403 -11.58 -19.28 -12.60
C VAL A 403 -12.27 -19.04 -11.26
N ARG A 404 -12.05 -17.88 -10.62
CA ARG A 404 -12.67 -17.59 -9.32
C ARG A 404 -14.19 -17.73 -9.35
N GLY A 405 -14.84 -17.17 -10.35
CA GLY A 405 -16.30 -17.14 -10.46
C GLY A 405 -16.82 -16.66 -11.81
N PRO A 406 -18.15 -16.45 -11.90
CA PRO A 406 -18.84 -16.18 -13.15
C PRO A 406 -18.48 -14.83 -13.79
N VAL A 407 -18.09 -13.82 -13.01
CA VAL A 407 -17.67 -12.52 -13.56
C VAL A 407 -16.34 -12.68 -14.28
N THR A 408 -15.38 -13.38 -13.68
CA THR A 408 -14.11 -13.69 -14.36
C THR A 408 -14.36 -14.55 -15.61
N ALA A 409 -15.25 -15.54 -15.54
CA ALA A 409 -15.58 -16.41 -16.68
C ALA A 409 -16.20 -15.64 -17.86
N ARG A 410 -17.10 -14.69 -17.56
CA ARG A 410 -17.67 -13.77 -18.55
C ARG A 410 -16.57 -12.97 -19.26
N VAL A 411 -15.64 -12.38 -18.52
CA VAL A 411 -14.54 -11.58 -19.11
C VAL A 411 -13.59 -12.45 -19.96
N VAL A 412 -13.36 -13.72 -19.57
CA VAL A 412 -12.63 -14.68 -20.42
C VAL A 412 -13.34 -14.87 -21.75
N LYS A 413 -14.66 -15.08 -21.72
CA LYS A 413 -15.49 -15.28 -22.92
C LYS A 413 -15.49 -14.04 -23.83
N GLU A 414 -15.71 -12.85 -23.25
CA GLU A 414 -15.69 -11.56 -23.96
C GLU A 414 -14.32 -11.25 -24.58
N SER A 415 -13.24 -11.73 -23.96
CA SER A 415 -11.88 -11.64 -24.50
C SER A 415 -11.61 -12.62 -25.66
N GLY A 416 -12.59 -13.43 -26.05
CA GLY A 416 -12.48 -14.46 -27.08
C GLY A 416 -11.82 -15.76 -26.58
N GLY A 417 -11.77 -15.98 -25.27
CA GLY A 417 -11.33 -17.21 -24.64
C GLY A 417 -12.40 -18.31 -24.62
N PRO A 418 -12.09 -19.47 -24.01
CA PRO A 418 -13.04 -20.58 -23.90
C PRO A 418 -14.19 -20.25 -22.94
N THR A 419 -15.28 -21.02 -23.02
CA THR A 419 -16.28 -21.07 -21.94
C THR A 419 -15.67 -21.82 -20.75
N VAL A 420 -15.78 -21.25 -19.55
CA VAL A 420 -15.29 -21.84 -18.30
C VAL A 420 -16.47 -21.99 -17.35
N GLU A 421 -16.71 -23.20 -16.86
CA GLU A 421 -17.87 -23.54 -16.00
C GLU A 421 -17.45 -24.01 -14.60
N SER A 422 -16.16 -24.30 -14.39
CA SER A 422 -15.64 -24.66 -13.07
C SER A 422 -15.15 -23.42 -12.34
N PHE A 423 -15.64 -23.24 -11.11
CA PHE A 423 -15.43 -22.05 -10.31
C PHE A 423 -14.93 -22.35 -8.90
N GLY A 424 -14.15 -21.42 -8.36
CA GLY A 424 -13.76 -21.38 -6.96
C GLY A 424 -12.35 -20.81 -6.77
N ASP A 425 -12.18 -20.04 -5.70
CA ASP A 425 -10.85 -19.56 -5.28
C ASP A 425 -10.13 -20.71 -4.55
N PRO A 426 -8.90 -21.11 -4.95
CA PRO A 426 -8.19 -22.23 -4.33
C PRO A 426 -7.90 -22.04 -2.83
N GLY A 427 -8.03 -20.81 -2.30
CA GLY A 427 -7.87 -20.53 -0.88
C GLY A 427 -8.86 -21.28 0.00
N VAL A 428 -10.01 -21.71 -0.54
CA VAL A 428 -10.98 -22.53 0.21
C VAL A 428 -10.43 -23.91 0.60
N LEU A 429 -9.35 -24.39 -0.03
CA LEU A 429 -8.74 -25.69 0.26
C LEU A 429 -7.84 -25.68 1.50
N ILE A 430 -7.66 -24.54 2.16
CA ILE A 430 -6.74 -24.43 3.30
C ILE A 430 -7.09 -25.40 4.44
N SER A 431 -8.37 -25.74 4.67
CA SER A 431 -8.79 -26.75 5.64
C SER A 431 -8.44 -28.19 5.29
N ARG A 432 -8.19 -28.51 4.02
CA ARG A 432 -7.64 -29.80 3.59
C ARG A 432 -6.13 -29.88 3.80
N ILE A 433 -5.45 -28.74 3.71
CA ILE A 433 -4.00 -28.63 3.89
C ILE A 433 -3.65 -28.70 5.38
N PHE A 434 -4.38 -27.96 6.21
CA PHE A 434 -4.24 -27.97 7.66
C PHE A 434 -5.56 -28.44 8.29
N PRO A 435 -5.74 -29.74 8.54
CA PRO A 435 -6.98 -30.26 9.12
C PRO A 435 -7.06 -29.91 10.62
N VAL A 436 -7.53 -28.69 10.91
CA VAL A 436 -7.75 -28.19 12.27
C VAL A 436 -9.17 -28.50 12.71
N GLU A 437 -9.31 -29.21 13.83
CA GLU A 437 -10.60 -29.44 14.48
C GLU A 437 -10.94 -28.26 15.40
N ARG A 438 -12.10 -27.63 15.19
CA ARG A 438 -12.58 -26.53 16.03
C ARG A 438 -13.03 -27.08 17.39
N LYS A 439 -12.33 -26.68 18.45
CA LYS A 439 -12.64 -27.05 19.85
C LYS A 439 -13.48 -25.96 20.53
N THR A 440 -13.67 -26.07 21.85
CA THR A 440 -14.19 -24.98 22.68
C THR A 440 -13.36 -23.73 22.43
N THR A 441 -14.05 -22.64 22.09
CA THR A 441 -13.44 -21.36 21.78
C THR A 441 -13.08 -20.57 23.05
N ASN A 442 -12.30 -19.52 22.89
CA ASN A 442 -11.71 -18.75 23.98
C ASN A 442 -12.61 -17.62 24.51
N GLY A 443 -13.82 -17.44 23.98
CA GLY A 443 -14.74 -16.39 24.39
C GLY A 443 -14.37 -14.99 23.87
N ARG A 444 -13.46 -14.89 22.90
CA ARG A 444 -12.91 -13.63 22.38
C ARG A 444 -13.14 -13.48 20.89
N VAL A 445 -13.01 -12.24 20.42
CA VAL A 445 -13.04 -11.88 18.99
C VAL A 445 -11.62 -11.56 18.54
N VAL A 446 -11.27 -11.88 17.29
CA VAL A 446 -10.00 -11.45 16.70
C VAL A 446 -10.21 -10.57 15.48
N LEU A 447 -9.52 -9.44 15.43
CA LEU A 447 -9.40 -8.57 14.27
C LEU A 447 -8.16 -8.95 13.45
N ILE A 448 -8.33 -9.13 12.13
CA ILE A 448 -7.21 -9.17 11.18
C ILE A 448 -7.47 -8.19 10.05
N ARG A 449 -6.59 -7.20 9.93
CA ARG A 449 -6.70 -6.16 8.89
C ARG A 449 -5.99 -6.56 7.63
N HIS A 450 -6.53 -6.12 6.49
CA HIS A 450 -5.77 -6.07 5.26
C HIS A 450 -4.56 -5.15 5.45
N PHE A 451 -3.43 -5.46 4.81
CA PHE A 451 -2.18 -4.73 5.07
C PHE A 451 -2.29 -3.21 4.81
N THR A 452 -3.14 -2.78 3.87
CA THR A 452 -3.40 -1.35 3.60
C THR A 452 -4.22 -0.65 4.69
N HIS A 453 -4.90 -1.40 5.54
CA HIS A 453 -5.66 -0.89 6.70
C HIS A 453 -4.87 -0.96 8.01
N LYS A 454 -3.69 -1.59 8.03
CA LYS A 454 -2.91 -1.82 9.26
C LYS A 454 -2.50 -0.53 9.99
N SER A 455 -2.25 0.53 9.24
CA SER A 455 -1.89 1.84 9.82
C SER A 455 -3.10 2.66 10.28
N ILE A 456 -4.34 2.20 10.08
CA ILE A 456 -5.52 2.94 10.53
C ILE A 456 -5.58 2.84 12.07
N PRO A 457 -5.62 3.94 12.84
CA PRO A 457 -5.79 3.85 14.27
C PRO A 457 -7.23 3.46 14.60
N LEU A 458 -7.38 2.52 15.53
CA LEU A 458 -8.66 1.96 15.95
C LEU A 458 -8.78 1.97 17.47
N VAL A 459 -10.01 2.09 17.96
CA VAL A 459 -10.34 1.76 19.36
C VAL A 459 -10.96 0.38 19.36
N LEU A 460 -10.23 -0.61 19.89
CA LEU A 460 -10.69 -1.99 19.99
C LEU A 460 -11.59 -2.22 21.21
N ASN A 461 -12.41 -3.27 21.15
CA ASN A 461 -13.13 -3.73 22.33
C ASN A 461 -12.17 -4.42 23.32
N PRO A 462 -12.43 -4.38 24.64
CA PRO A 462 -11.58 -5.07 25.62
C PRO A 462 -11.47 -6.59 25.41
N ASP A 463 -12.47 -7.21 24.79
CA ASP A 463 -12.55 -8.63 24.46
C ASP A 463 -12.02 -8.98 23.06
N MET A 464 -11.44 -8.01 22.36
CA MET A 464 -10.91 -8.17 21.01
C MET A 464 -9.38 -8.19 21.00
N ASP A 465 -8.82 -9.23 20.38
CA ASP A 465 -7.41 -9.30 20.04
C ASP A 465 -7.18 -8.81 18.60
N GLU A 466 -5.95 -8.40 18.28
CA GLU A 466 -5.55 -8.12 16.91
C GLU A 466 -4.35 -8.99 16.52
N LEU A 467 -4.45 -9.66 15.36
CA LEU A 467 -3.37 -10.44 14.78
C LEU A 467 -2.91 -9.86 13.44
N ASP A 468 -1.62 -10.05 13.14
CA ASP A 468 -1.01 -9.56 11.91
C ASP A 468 -1.34 -10.46 10.70
N ILE A 469 -1.49 -9.83 9.54
CA ILE A 469 -1.67 -10.50 8.25
C ILE A 469 -0.34 -10.80 7.54
N PHE A 470 0.76 -10.20 8.03
CA PHE A 470 2.05 -10.27 7.37
C PHE A 470 2.76 -11.60 7.61
N MET A 471 2.69 -12.50 6.62
CA MET A 471 3.39 -13.78 6.62
C MET A 471 3.54 -14.32 5.20
N SER A 472 4.53 -15.21 5.03
CA SER A 472 4.78 -15.91 3.77
C SER A 472 5.09 -17.39 3.93
N HIS A 473 5.59 -17.79 5.11
CA HIS A 473 6.04 -19.15 5.34
C HIS A 473 4.87 -20.07 5.72
N PRO A 474 4.80 -21.31 5.20
CA PRO A 474 3.73 -22.27 5.54
C PRO A 474 3.49 -22.47 7.03
N GLU A 475 4.55 -22.54 7.84
CA GLU A 475 4.41 -22.70 9.29
C GLU A 475 3.74 -21.50 9.96
N ASP A 476 4.06 -20.27 9.54
CA ASP A 476 3.41 -19.07 10.10
C ASP A 476 1.91 -19.03 9.71
N ILE A 477 1.60 -19.44 8.47
CA ILE A 477 0.23 -19.57 7.98
C ILE A 477 -0.54 -20.63 8.79
N LYS A 478 0.10 -21.78 9.07
CA LYS A 478 -0.47 -22.84 9.89
C LYS A 478 -0.79 -22.34 11.30
N VAL A 479 0.17 -21.68 11.95
CA VAL A 479 0.00 -21.11 13.29
C VAL A 479 -1.16 -20.11 13.32
N LEU A 480 -1.26 -19.21 12.32
CA LEU A 480 -2.39 -18.28 12.24
C LEU A 480 -3.72 -19.03 12.16
N VAL A 481 -3.82 -20.02 11.28
CA VAL A 481 -5.05 -20.79 11.06
C VAL A 481 -5.46 -21.60 12.30
N GLU A 482 -4.51 -22.24 12.98
CA GLU A 482 -4.73 -22.93 14.25
C GLU A 482 -5.22 -21.95 15.32
N THR A 483 -4.66 -20.75 15.34
CA THR A 483 -5.03 -19.67 16.26
C THR A 483 -6.44 -19.15 15.97
N LEU A 484 -6.79 -18.90 14.70
CA LEU A 484 -8.11 -18.43 14.29
C LEU A 484 -9.24 -19.39 14.73
N ASN A 485 -8.98 -20.70 14.73
CA ASN A 485 -9.94 -21.71 15.16
C ASN A 485 -10.24 -21.69 16.66
N GLN A 486 -9.48 -20.94 17.46
CA GLN A 486 -9.71 -20.79 18.90
C GLN A 486 -10.68 -19.64 19.23
N TYR A 487 -10.95 -18.73 18.29
CA TYR A 487 -11.80 -17.56 18.53
C TYR A 487 -13.27 -17.84 18.25
N ASP A 488 -14.14 -17.18 19.01
CA ASP A 488 -15.60 -17.21 18.81
C ASP A 488 -15.95 -16.63 17.44
N ARG A 489 -15.25 -15.55 17.06
CA ARG A 489 -15.48 -14.78 15.84
C ARG A 489 -14.19 -14.17 15.30
N VAL A 490 -14.13 -14.08 13.97
CA VAL A 490 -13.11 -13.30 13.26
C VAL A 490 -13.74 -12.07 12.63
N VAL A 491 -13.19 -10.90 12.88
CA VAL A 491 -13.51 -9.66 12.16
C VAL A 491 -12.37 -9.39 11.22
N THR A 492 -12.64 -9.17 9.93
CA THR A 492 -11.55 -8.95 8.98
C THR A 492 -11.90 -8.03 7.84
N SER A 493 -10.91 -7.23 7.42
CA SER A 493 -10.97 -6.49 6.16
C SER A 493 -10.20 -7.17 5.03
N ALA A 494 -9.68 -8.37 5.26
CA ALA A 494 -8.90 -9.14 4.30
C ALA A 494 -9.70 -10.32 3.73
N MET A 495 -9.94 -10.29 2.42
CA MET A 495 -10.76 -11.29 1.73
C MET A 495 -10.29 -12.73 1.98
N HIS A 496 -8.98 -13.01 1.93
CA HIS A 496 -8.49 -14.38 2.12
C HIS A 496 -8.56 -14.87 3.57
N ILE A 497 -8.61 -13.97 4.56
CA ILE A 497 -8.95 -14.36 5.94
C ILE A 497 -10.43 -14.76 6.01
N PHE A 498 -11.31 -14.00 5.36
CA PHE A 498 -12.74 -14.36 5.26
C PHE A 498 -12.95 -15.71 4.56
N ILE A 499 -12.26 -15.95 3.43
CA ILE A 499 -12.27 -17.25 2.72
C ILE A 499 -11.76 -18.38 3.63
N THR A 500 -10.70 -18.12 4.39
CA THR A 500 -10.15 -19.08 5.36
C THR A 500 -11.20 -19.40 6.43
N CYS A 501 -11.88 -18.40 6.98
CA CYS A 501 -12.95 -18.62 7.95
C CYS A 501 -14.05 -19.50 7.37
N GLN A 502 -14.48 -19.27 6.14
CA GLN A 502 -15.49 -20.11 5.47
C GLN A 502 -15.02 -21.54 5.19
N SER A 503 -13.72 -21.73 4.93
CA SER A 503 -13.11 -23.05 4.75
C SER A 503 -13.20 -23.92 6.02
N TYR A 504 -13.11 -23.30 7.19
CA TYR A 504 -13.21 -23.98 8.50
C TYR A 504 -14.61 -23.91 9.13
N GLY A 505 -15.49 -23.00 8.66
CA GLY A 505 -16.77 -22.70 9.30
C GLY A 505 -16.62 -21.83 10.56
N ILE A 506 -15.66 -20.90 10.56
CA ILE A 506 -15.46 -19.91 11.62
C ILE A 506 -16.43 -18.73 11.39
N PRO A 507 -17.24 -18.32 12.38
CA PRO A 507 -18.06 -17.12 12.27
C PRO A 507 -17.20 -15.89 11.93
N CYS A 508 -17.53 -15.19 10.85
CA CYS A 508 -16.71 -14.10 10.35
C CYS A 508 -17.51 -12.90 9.85
N ALA A 509 -17.09 -11.70 10.26
CA ALA A 509 -17.56 -10.42 9.74
C ALA A 509 -16.54 -9.85 8.74
N LEU A 510 -16.99 -9.62 7.50
CA LEU A 510 -16.19 -8.97 6.47
C LEU A 510 -16.46 -7.46 6.49
N ILE A 511 -15.44 -6.67 6.80
CA ILE A 511 -15.57 -5.23 7.05
C ILE A 511 -14.66 -4.38 6.14
N THR A 512 -14.99 -3.10 6.06
CA THR A 512 -14.07 -2.03 5.67
C THR A 512 -14.23 -0.87 6.65
N PHE A 513 -13.36 0.14 6.61
CA PHE A 513 -13.39 1.25 7.56
C PHE A 513 -13.93 2.51 6.89
N GLU A 514 -14.84 3.21 7.58
CA GLU A 514 -15.42 4.47 7.12
C GLU A 514 -14.33 5.48 6.75
N GLY A 515 -14.39 6.02 5.52
CA GLY A 515 -13.40 6.94 4.96
C GLY A 515 -12.13 6.27 4.43
N PHE A 516 -12.04 4.95 4.44
CA PHE A 516 -10.92 4.14 3.92
C PHE A 516 -11.37 3.03 2.97
N GLU A 517 -12.59 3.07 2.46
CA GLU A 517 -13.22 2.03 1.65
C GLU A 517 -12.41 1.68 0.39
N ASP A 518 -11.82 2.69 -0.25
CA ASP A 518 -11.01 2.55 -1.46
C ASP A 518 -9.55 2.11 -1.21
N SER A 519 -9.16 1.88 0.04
CA SER A 519 -7.77 1.52 0.39
C SER A 519 -7.40 0.10 -0.04
N VAL A 520 -8.38 -0.72 -0.39
CA VAL A 520 -8.16 -2.09 -0.90
C VAL A 520 -8.35 -2.08 -2.42
N HIS A 521 -7.33 -2.50 -3.17
CA HIS A 521 -7.35 -2.44 -4.63
C HIS A 521 -8.51 -3.24 -5.28
N GLY A 522 -9.15 -2.60 -6.27
CA GLY A 522 -10.23 -3.14 -7.11
C GLY A 522 -11.55 -2.40 -6.89
N ASN A 523 -12.50 -2.56 -7.79
CA ASN A 523 -13.85 -1.96 -7.70
C ASN A 523 -14.85 -2.83 -6.91
N GLY A 524 -14.37 -3.66 -5.99
CA GLY A 524 -15.21 -4.60 -5.23
C GLY A 524 -15.64 -5.88 -5.96
N ILE A 525 -15.48 -5.99 -7.30
CA ILE A 525 -15.93 -7.16 -8.10
C ILE A 525 -15.47 -8.49 -7.51
N LYS A 526 -14.25 -8.54 -6.95
CA LYS A 526 -13.65 -9.77 -6.43
C LYS A 526 -14.51 -10.48 -5.37
N TYR A 527 -15.23 -9.73 -4.53
CA TYR A 527 -16.04 -10.30 -3.44
C TYR A 527 -17.26 -11.02 -3.97
N GLY A 528 -18.02 -10.37 -4.86
CA GLY A 528 -19.16 -10.97 -5.54
C GLY A 528 -18.76 -12.13 -6.45
N ASP A 529 -17.67 -11.99 -7.20
CA ASP A 529 -17.16 -13.05 -8.08
C ASP A 529 -16.76 -14.30 -7.29
N TYR A 530 -16.08 -14.14 -6.15
CA TYR A 530 -15.79 -15.25 -5.24
C TYR A 530 -17.06 -15.90 -4.70
N ALA A 531 -17.96 -15.10 -4.09
CA ALA A 531 -19.12 -15.63 -3.41
C ALA A 531 -19.99 -16.47 -4.36
N GLN A 532 -20.25 -15.97 -5.57
CA GLN A 532 -20.98 -16.72 -6.60
C GLN A 532 -20.22 -17.96 -7.08
N GLY A 533 -18.89 -17.89 -7.19
CA GLY A 533 -18.05 -19.03 -7.56
C GLY A 533 -18.11 -20.21 -6.59
N VAL A 534 -18.36 -19.93 -5.31
CA VAL A 534 -18.56 -20.94 -4.26
C VAL A 534 -20.03 -21.23 -3.94
N GLY A 535 -20.97 -20.67 -4.71
CA GLY A 535 -22.41 -20.93 -4.57
C GLY A 535 -23.13 -20.10 -3.51
N LEU A 536 -22.55 -18.99 -3.07
CA LEU A 536 -23.15 -18.04 -2.12
C LEU A 536 -23.76 -16.84 -2.85
N ALA A 537 -24.69 -16.16 -2.17
CA ALA A 537 -25.16 -14.83 -2.59
C ALA A 537 -23.99 -13.83 -2.63
N SER A 538 -24.11 -12.77 -3.42
CA SER A 538 -23.04 -11.77 -3.51
C SER A 538 -22.77 -11.13 -2.14
N ILE A 539 -21.50 -11.07 -1.74
CA ILE A 539 -21.04 -10.48 -0.49
C ILE A 539 -20.23 -9.22 -0.79
N SER A 540 -20.29 -8.23 0.10
CA SER A 540 -19.41 -7.05 0.08
C SER A 540 -19.02 -6.69 1.51
N PRO A 541 -17.84 -6.08 1.73
CA PRO A 541 -17.44 -5.63 3.06
C PRO A 541 -18.37 -4.55 3.60
N THR A 542 -18.73 -4.64 4.88
CA THR A 542 -19.54 -3.62 5.56
C THR A 542 -18.64 -2.48 6.08
N PRO A 543 -18.88 -1.21 5.70
CA PRO A 543 -18.18 -0.07 6.31
C PRO A 543 -18.53 0.05 7.79
N ILE A 544 -17.52 0.22 8.64
CA ILE A 544 -17.68 0.42 10.08
C ILE A 544 -16.85 1.61 10.59
N ALA A 545 -17.30 2.21 11.69
CA ALA A 545 -16.58 3.27 12.38
C ALA A 545 -15.22 2.78 12.95
N LEU A 546 -14.28 3.71 13.15
CA LEU A 546 -12.95 3.43 13.70
C LEU A 546 -12.96 3.08 15.20
N ASN A 547 -14.06 3.39 15.90
CA ASN A 547 -14.27 2.96 17.28
C ASN A 547 -15.15 1.72 17.31
N LEU A 548 -14.52 0.55 17.43
CA LEU A 548 -15.17 -0.75 17.35
C LEU A 548 -16.07 -1.04 18.55
N SER A 549 -15.94 -0.28 19.65
CA SER A 549 -16.86 -0.36 20.81
C SER A 549 -18.26 0.13 20.52
N LYS A 550 -18.46 0.78 19.37
CA LYS A 550 -19.76 1.24 18.90
C LYS A 550 -20.34 0.36 17.77
N VAL A 551 -19.66 -0.73 17.42
CA VAL A 551 -20.04 -1.58 16.29
C VAL A 551 -20.71 -2.85 16.82
N ASP A 552 -21.94 -3.10 16.34
CA ASP A 552 -22.65 -4.36 16.60
C ASP A 552 -22.20 -5.43 15.58
N PHE A 553 -21.26 -6.28 16.01
CA PHE A 553 -20.73 -7.34 15.17
C PHE A 553 -21.71 -8.50 14.96
N ASP A 554 -22.73 -8.66 15.80
CA ASP A 554 -23.69 -9.78 15.66
C ASP A 554 -24.51 -9.63 14.37
N ASN A 555 -24.83 -8.39 13.99
CA ASN A 555 -25.60 -8.10 12.78
C ASN A 555 -24.83 -8.26 11.46
N ILE A 556 -23.50 -8.33 11.51
CA ILE A 556 -22.64 -8.38 10.32
C ILE A 556 -21.79 -9.64 10.23
N THR A 557 -21.89 -10.53 11.22
CA THR A 557 -21.18 -11.81 11.22
C THR A 557 -21.96 -12.86 10.43
N THR A 558 -21.24 -13.61 9.60
CA THR A 558 -21.78 -14.75 8.86
C THR A 558 -21.12 -16.05 9.32
N ASP A 559 -21.87 -17.16 9.27
CA ASP A 559 -21.44 -18.51 9.66
C ASP A 559 -21.29 -19.44 8.43
N HIS A 560 -21.14 -18.85 7.24
CA HIS A 560 -21.02 -19.59 6.00
C HIS A 560 -19.87 -20.59 6.02
N LYS A 561 -20.15 -21.83 5.66
CA LYS A 561 -19.16 -22.90 5.49
C LYS A 561 -19.18 -23.43 4.06
N ILE A 562 -18.01 -23.58 3.45
CA ILE A 562 -17.91 -24.15 2.10
C ILE A 562 -18.27 -25.63 2.13
N SER A 563 -19.12 -26.07 1.21
CA SER A 563 -19.56 -27.47 1.12
C SER A 563 -18.42 -28.39 0.66
N ASN A 564 -18.46 -29.67 1.07
CA ASN A 564 -17.45 -30.64 0.66
C ASN A 564 -17.42 -30.84 -0.86
N GLU A 565 -18.58 -30.81 -1.51
CA GLU A 565 -18.69 -30.94 -2.96
C GLU A 565 -17.99 -29.78 -3.68
N LYS A 566 -18.11 -28.56 -3.16
CA LYS A 566 -17.39 -27.40 -3.70
C LYS A 566 -15.89 -27.52 -3.45
N LEU A 567 -15.47 -28.01 -2.28
CA LEU A 567 -14.06 -28.28 -2.01
C LEU A 567 -13.49 -29.34 -2.96
N ASP A 568 -14.24 -30.41 -3.25
CA ASP A 568 -13.85 -31.46 -4.21
C ASP A 568 -13.70 -30.91 -5.63
N GLU A 569 -14.62 -30.04 -6.06
CA GLU A 569 -14.53 -29.39 -7.37
C GLU A 569 -13.24 -28.54 -7.50
N VAL A 570 -12.93 -27.75 -6.48
CA VAL A 570 -11.74 -26.87 -6.48
C VAL A 570 -10.45 -27.69 -6.41
N GLU A 571 -10.43 -28.77 -5.63
CA GLU A 571 -9.30 -29.71 -5.57
C GLU A 571 -9.07 -30.38 -6.94
N ALA A 572 -10.13 -30.89 -7.57
CA ALA A 572 -10.05 -31.51 -8.89
C ALA A 572 -9.51 -30.53 -9.95
N ALA A 573 -9.87 -29.25 -9.86
CA ALA A 573 -9.33 -28.21 -10.74
C ALA A 573 -7.82 -27.98 -10.53
N ILE A 574 -7.32 -28.01 -9.29
CA ILE A 574 -5.89 -27.92 -8.98
C ILE A 574 -5.13 -29.12 -9.56
N ILE A 575 -5.61 -30.34 -9.31
CA ILE A 575 -4.99 -31.57 -9.83
C ILE A 575 -4.96 -31.56 -11.37
N LYS A 576 -6.08 -31.17 -12.00
CA LYS A 576 -6.17 -31.03 -13.46
C LYS A 576 -5.22 -29.96 -13.99
N GLY A 577 -5.11 -28.82 -13.33
CA GLY A 577 -4.14 -27.77 -13.67
C GLY A 577 -2.70 -28.26 -13.61
N LEU A 578 -2.35 -28.99 -12.55
CA LEU A 578 -1.03 -29.60 -12.38
C LEU A 578 -0.69 -30.60 -13.47
N SER A 579 -1.67 -31.35 -14.01
CA SER A 579 -1.44 -32.30 -15.10
C SER A 579 -0.95 -31.68 -16.43
N TYR A 580 -1.10 -30.36 -16.60
CA TYR A 580 -0.65 -29.64 -17.80
C TYR A 580 0.78 -29.08 -17.70
N LEU A 581 1.41 -29.24 -16.53
CA LEU A 581 2.76 -28.77 -16.16
C LEU A 581 3.59 -29.96 -15.70
#